data_AF-A0A067MGJ0-F1
#
_entry.id   AF-A0A067MGJ0-F1
#
_cell.length_a   1.000
_cell.length_b   1.000
_cell.length_c   1.000
_cell.angle_alpha   90.00
_cell.angle_beta   90.00
_cell.angle_gamma   90.00
#
_symmetry.space_group_name_H-M   'P 1'
#
loop_
_entity.id
_entity.type
_entity.pdbx_description
1 polymer ?
#
loop_
_entity_poly.entity_id
_entity_poly.type
_entity_poly.pdbx_seq_one_letter_code
_entity_poly.pdbx_strand_id
1 'polypeptide(L)'
;YGSSSSGDSTSRKTDYDVLKESHKFLWDDDKDSSQLSYEEQVAAKYNASLFKEYAVCDLKHYKSGNVALRWRSESEVLSGIGQETCANARCEHHQPQSERRKLPVLLTLEVPFAYVEHGEAKSALVKVVLCERCKKKLMWKKEKERQDRVQGEEERPSESGRDSDRRLPLSPRSQRPAALDEQGRPTKTRRSRSASPHRAGRRRSESPPRRS
;
A
#
# COMPACT_ATOMS: atom_id res chain seq x y z
N TYR A 1 -28.49 59.09 4.65
CA TYR A 1 -28.34 57.91 3.78
C TYR A 1 -26.86 57.65 3.58
N GLY A 2 -26.33 56.62 4.23
CA GLY A 2 -24.92 56.25 4.14
C GLY A 2 -24.80 54.79 4.52
N SER A 3 -25.25 53.91 3.61
CA SER A 3 -25.13 52.47 3.78
C SER A 3 -23.68 52.09 3.56
N SER A 4 -22.96 51.84 4.65
CA SER A 4 -21.67 51.14 4.61
C SER A 4 -21.92 49.71 4.14
N SER A 5 -21.64 49.45 2.87
CA SER A 5 -21.59 48.10 2.32
C SER A 5 -20.40 47.38 2.94
N SER A 6 -20.66 46.55 3.94
CA SER A 6 -19.74 45.55 4.44
C SER A 6 -19.32 44.67 3.26
N GLY A 7 -18.11 44.90 2.74
CA GLY A 7 -17.50 44.03 1.76
C GLY A 7 -17.31 42.67 2.39
N ASP A 8 -18.11 41.70 1.94
CA ASP A 8 -17.92 40.29 2.22
C ASP A 8 -16.51 39.91 1.77
N SER A 9 -15.61 39.70 2.73
CA SER A 9 -14.24 39.25 2.47
C SER A 9 -14.30 37.77 2.11
N THR A 10 -14.86 37.47 0.93
CA THR A 10 -14.56 36.20 0.26
C THR A 10 -13.04 36.17 0.10
N SER A 11 -12.39 35.29 0.84
CA SER A 11 -10.96 35.00 0.68
C SER A 11 -10.72 34.70 -0.80
N ARG A 12 -10.14 35.65 -1.55
CA ARG A 12 -9.82 35.45 -2.96
C ARG A 12 -8.87 34.27 -3.04
N LYS A 13 -9.34 33.15 -3.59
CA LYS A 13 -8.50 31.98 -3.84
C LYS A 13 -7.43 32.38 -4.84
N THR A 14 -6.18 32.10 -4.52
CA THR A 14 -5.06 32.31 -5.44
C THR A 14 -4.95 31.11 -6.40
N ASP A 15 -4.28 31.29 -7.54
CA ASP A 15 -3.99 30.19 -8.46
C ASP A 15 -3.24 29.05 -7.76
N TYR A 16 -2.38 29.39 -6.79
CA TYR A 16 -1.70 28.40 -5.95
C TYR A 16 -2.67 27.59 -5.09
N ASP A 17 -3.70 28.22 -4.51
CA ASP A 17 -4.71 27.52 -3.73
C ASP A 17 -5.54 26.59 -4.62
N VAL A 18 -5.91 27.04 -5.82
CA VAL A 18 -6.61 26.22 -6.81
C VAL A 18 -5.79 25.00 -7.19
N LEU A 19 -4.50 25.18 -7.48
CA LEU A 19 -3.58 24.09 -7.79
C LEU A 19 -3.45 23.10 -6.63
N LYS A 20 -3.37 23.60 -5.40
CA LYS A 20 -3.21 22.78 -4.20
C LYS A 20 -4.48 21.98 -3.88
N GLU A 21 -5.66 22.58 -4.04
CA GLU A 21 -6.95 21.94 -3.81
C GLU A 21 -7.23 20.83 -4.82
N SER A 22 -6.95 21.08 -6.11
CA SER A 22 -7.21 20.14 -7.22
C SER A 22 -6.03 19.22 -7.53
N HIS A 23 -4.96 19.22 -6.73
CA HIS A 23 -3.78 18.40 -7.00
C HIS A 23 -4.07 16.91 -6.85
N LYS A 24 -3.86 16.17 -7.94
CA LYS A 24 -3.83 14.70 -7.96
C LYS A 24 -2.41 14.19 -8.20
N PHE A 25 -2.06 13.12 -7.50
CA PHE A 25 -0.77 12.43 -7.61
C PHE A 25 -0.59 11.85 -9.02
N LEU A 26 -1.62 11.17 -9.54
CA LEU A 26 -1.72 10.72 -10.93
C LEU A 26 -2.99 11.26 -11.55
N TRP A 27 -2.85 11.83 -12.76
CA TRP A 27 -3.99 12.14 -13.62
C TRP A 27 -4.23 10.97 -14.55
N ASP A 28 -5.49 10.76 -14.89
CA ASP A 28 -5.91 9.70 -15.80
C ASP A 28 -5.77 10.25 -17.22
N ASP A 29 -4.77 9.77 -17.97
CA ASP A 29 -4.48 10.25 -19.33
C ASP A 29 -5.64 9.96 -20.31
N ASP A 30 -6.52 9.00 -19.97
CA ASP A 30 -7.67 8.60 -20.79
C ASP A 30 -8.93 9.45 -20.51
N LYS A 31 -8.92 10.30 -19.48
CA LYS A 31 -10.07 11.17 -19.20
C LYS A 31 -10.07 12.37 -20.12
N ASP A 32 -11.20 12.56 -20.80
CA ASP A 32 -11.42 13.73 -21.63
C ASP A 32 -11.36 14.99 -20.76
N SER A 33 -10.39 15.86 -21.06
CA SER A 33 -10.20 17.16 -20.43
C SER A 33 -11.46 18.03 -20.44
N SER A 34 -12.40 17.78 -21.36
CA SER A 34 -13.69 18.47 -21.45
C SER A 34 -14.64 18.19 -20.27
N GLN A 35 -14.42 17.09 -19.53
CA GLN A 35 -15.22 16.72 -18.36
C GLN A 35 -14.69 17.28 -17.04
N LEU A 36 -13.49 17.88 -17.06
CA LEU A 36 -12.84 18.44 -15.87
C LEU A 36 -13.32 19.86 -15.61
N SER A 37 -13.42 20.24 -14.32
CA SER A 37 -13.64 21.64 -13.96
C SER A 37 -12.49 22.52 -14.45
N TYR A 38 -12.70 23.84 -14.54
CA TYR A 38 -11.63 24.76 -14.92
C TYR A 38 -10.40 24.64 -14.00
N GLU A 39 -10.63 24.51 -12.69
CA GLU A 39 -9.61 24.30 -11.67
C GLU A 39 -8.83 23.00 -11.88
N GLU A 40 -9.55 21.93 -12.22
CA GLU A 40 -8.95 20.63 -12.52
C GLU A 40 -8.15 20.66 -13.83
N GLN A 41 -8.61 21.38 -14.85
CA GLN A 41 -7.87 21.57 -16.11
C GLN A 41 -6.56 22.32 -15.87
N VAL A 42 -6.57 23.36 -15.04
CA VAL A 42 -5.36 24.11 -14.65
C VAL A 42 -4.38 23.21 -13.89
N ALA A 43 -4.87 22.42 -12.93
CA ALA A 43 -4.05 21.48 -12.17
C ALA A 43 -3.50 20.34 -13.05
N ALA A 44 -4.30 19.79 -13.97
CA ALA A 44 -3.87 18.77 -14.92
C ALA A 44 -2.78 19.29 -15.86
N LYS A 45 -2.97 20.49 -16.42
CA LYS A 45 -1.98 21.14 -17.29
C LYS A 45 -0.67 21.40 -16.56
N TYR A 46 -0.73 21.88 -15.31
CA TYR A 46 0.45 22.04 -14.47
C TYR A 46 1.13 20.68 -14.21
N ASN A 47 0.37 19.64 -13.88
CA ASN A 47 0.91 18.30 -13.63
C ASN A 47 1.64 17.73 -14.86
N ALA A 48 1.05 17.89 -16.05
CA ALA A 48 1.64 17.47 -17.32
C ALA A 48 2.95 18.20 -17.65
N SER A 49 3.16 19.41 -17.11
CA SER A 49 4.42 20.14 -17.25
C SER A 49 5.53 19.65 -16.30
N LEU A 50 5.20 18.83 -15.29
CA LEU A 50 6.16 18.33 -14.32
C LEU A 50 6.84 17.05 -14.82
N PHE A 51 8.17 16.98 -14.64
CA PHE A 51 8.95 15.78 -14.95
C PHE A 51 8.87 14.74 -13.82
N LYS A 52 7.81 13.92 -13.83
CA LYS A 52 7.53 12.90 -12.81
C LYS A 52 7.83 11.46 -13.25
N GLU A 53 8.85 11.25 -14.08
CA GLU A 53 9.22 9.89 -14.49
C GLU A 53 9.96 9.14 -13.38
N TYR A 54 10.94 9.78 -12.74
CA TYR A 54 11.80 9.18 -11.71
C TYR A 54 11.65 9.90 -10.37
N ALA A 55 11.58 9.12 -9.29
CA ALA A 55 11.57 9.60 -7.92
C ALA A 55 12.93 9.40 -7.22
N VAL A 56 13.15 10.19 -6.17
CA VAL A 56 14.27 10.06 -5.22
C VAL A 56 13.78 9.31 -3.99
N CYS A 57 14.62 8.47 -3.41
CA CYS A 57 14.29 7.70 -2.21
C CYS A 57 15.25 7.96 -1.04
N ASP A 58 14.77 7.75 0.19
CA ASP A 58 15.63 7.63 1.37
C ASP A 58 15.54 6.21 1.92
N LEU A 59 16.68 5.50 1.85
CA LEU A 59 16.84 4.13 2.34
C LEU A 59 17.43 4.06 3.75
N LYS A 60 17.40 5.12 4.57
CA LYS A 60 17.95 5.12 5.94
C LYS A 60 17.40 3.99 6.81
N HIS A 61 16.10 3.75 6.73
CA HIS A 61 15.37 2.80 7.59
C HIS A 61 15.01 1.50 6.86
N TYR A 62 15.79 1.13 5.83
CA TYR A 62 15.53 -0.05 5.00
C TYR A 62 15.50 -1.37 5.79
N LYS A 63 16.27 -1.46 6.89
CA LYS A 63 16.26 -2.66 7.77
C LYS A 63 14.92 -2.86 8.48
N SER A 64 14.18 -1.79 8.73
CA SER A 64 12.82 -1.82 9.28
C SER A 64 11.75 -1.99 8.18
N GLY A 65 12.15 -2.05 6.91
CA GLY A 65 11.24 -2.10 5.77
C GLY A 65 10.69 -0.74 5.33
N ASN A 66 11.12 0.35 5.96
CA ASN A 66 10.61 1.68 5.67
C ASN A 66 11.47 2.36 4.61
N VAL A 67 10.80 2.85 3.56
CA VAL A 67 11.40 3.60 2.46
C VAL A 67 10.57 4.86 2.25
N ALA A 68 11.24 6.01 2.18
CA ALA A 68 10.60 7.26 1.82
C ALA A 68 10.84 7.55 0.33
N LEU A 69 9.82 8.09 -0.35
CA LEU A 69 9.88 8.49 -1.75
C LEU A 69 9.43 9.95 -1.87
N ARG A 70 10.03 10.67 -2.82
CA ARG A 70 9.56 11.98 -3.27
C ARG A 70 9.87 12.20 -4.74
N TRP A 71 9.09 13.04 -5.40
CA TRP A 71 9.45 13.54 -6.71
C TRP A 71 10.72 14.39 -6.66
N ARG A 72 11.40 14.46 -7.80
CA ARG A 72 12.59 15.29 -7.99
C ARG A 72 12.21 16.77 -7.99
N SER A 73 13.11 17.58 -7.45
CA SER A 73 13.07 19.04 -7.62
C SER A 73 13.60 19.44 -8.99
N GLU A 74 13.28 20.65 -9.43
CA GLU A 74 13.77 21.20 -10.71
C GLU A 74 15.29 21.11 -10.84
N SER A 75 16.04 21.52 -9.82
CA SER A 75 17.50 21.44 -9.82
C SER A 75 18.01 20.01 -9.96
N GLU A 76 17.33 19.03 -9.37
CA GLU A 76 17.68 17.62 -9.49
C GLU A 76 17.40 17.07 -10.88
N VAL A 77 16.27 17.48 -11.49
CA VAL A 77 15.92 17.11 -12.87
C VAL A 77 16.96 17.67 -13.84
N LEU A 78 17.29 18.96 -13.73
CA LEU A 78 18.29 19.62 -14.59
C LEU A 78 19.70 19.03 -14.42
N SER A 79 20.05 18.59 -13.21
CA SER A 79 21.35 17.97 -12.93
C SER A 79 21.42 16.47 -13.20
N GLY A 80 20.33 15.85 -13.70
CA GLY A 80 20.27 14.40 -13.96
C GLY A 80 20.19 13.52 -12.70
N ILE A 81 20.01 14.12 -11.52
CA ILE A 81 20.00 13.39 -10.24
C ILE A 81 18.83 12.39 -10.21
N GLY A 82 19.10 11.16 -9.76
CA GLY A 82 18.09 10.10 -9.64
C GLY A 82 17.64 9.49 -10.97
N GLN A 83 18.20 9.93 -12.09
CA GLN A 83 18.05 9.31 -13.41
C GLN A 83 19.41 8.80 -13.92
N GLU A 84 20.41 9.69 -13.93
CA GLU A 84 21.80 9.38 -14.29
C GLU A 84 22.68 9.12 -13.06
N THR A 85 22.13 9.35 -11.88
CA THR A 85 22.77 9.10 -10.59
C THR A 85 21.89 8.21 -9.72
N CYS A 86 22.44 7.72 -8.60
CA CYS A 86 21.66 6.92 -7.66
C CYS A 86 20.58 7.78 -6.99
N ALA A 87 19.33 7.34 -7.07
CA ALA A 87 18.16 8.01 -6.50
C ALA A 87 18.12 7.95 -4.96
N ASN A 88 18.96 7.16 -4.30
CA ASN A 88 19.02 7.18 -2.83
C ASN A 88 19.75 8.44 -2.35
N ALA A 89 19.04 9.35 -1.70
CA ALA A 89 19.54 10.66 -1.25
C ALA A 89 20.77 10.57 -0.32
N ARG A 90 21.02 9.40 0.30
CA ARG A 90 22.16 9.14 1.19
C ARG A 90 23.29 8.34 0.51
N CYS A 91 23.26 8.19 -0.80
CA CYS A 91 24.30 7.48 -1.55
C CYS A 91 25.44 8.43 -1.93
N GLU A 92 26.68 7.94 -1.91
CA GLU A 92 27.85 8.67 -2.43
C GLU A 92 27.72 9.03 -3.92
N HIS A 93 26.98 8.20 -4.67
CA HIS A 93 26.71 8.40 -6.10
C HIS A 93 25.38 9.10 -6.34
N HIS A 94 24.82 9.81 -5.36
CA HIS A 94 23.60 10.61 -5.54
C HIS A 94 23.89 11.92 -6.25
N GLN A 95 24.97 12.58 -5.87
CA GLN A 95 25.44 13.79 -6.52
C GLN A 95 26.15 13.45 -7.84
N PRO A 96 25.98 14.26 -8.90
CA PRO A 96 26.78 14.13 -10.11
C PRO A 96 28.25 14.31 -9.76
N GLN A 97 29.11 13.40 -10.21
CA GLN A 97 30.54 13.51 -9.92
C GLN A 97 31.24 14.29 -11.05
N SER A 98 31.97 15.35 -10.67
CA SER A 98 32.87 16.06 -11.57
C SER A 98 34.09 15.18 -11.84
N GLU A 99 34.01 14.38 -12.90
CA GLU A 99 35.12 13.74 -13.62
C GLU A 99 36.30 13.24 -12.76
N ARG A 100 36.28 11.94 -12.37
CA ARG A 100 37.48 11.10 -12.08
C ARG A 100 37.18 9.73 -11.46
N ARG A 101 35.94 9.42 -11.05
CA ARG A 101 35.59 8.09 -10.52
C ARG A 101 34.71 7.32 -11.50
N LYS A 102 34.92 6.00 -11.55
CA LYS A 102 34.08 5.07 -12.30
C LYS A 102 32.65 5.12 -11.74
N LEU A 103 31.68 5.48 -12.57
CA LEU A 103 30.27 5.47 -12.17
C LEU A 103 29.82 4.02 -11.90
N PRO A 104 28.98 3.79 -10.88
CA PRO A 104 28.39 2.47 -10.65
C PRO A 104 27.39 2.13 -11.77
N VAL A 105 27.16 0.84 -11.98
CA VAL A 105 26.01 0.39 -12.79
C VAL A 105 24.73 0.78 -12.07
N LEU A 106 23.84 1.45 -12.80
CA LEU A 106 22.54 1.91 -12.34
C LEU A 106 21.43 1.00 -12.87
N LEU A 107 20.40 0.81 -12.06
CA LEU A 107 19.28 -0.07 -12.34
C LEU A 107 17.98 0.69 -12.10
N THR A 108 17.13 0.75 -13.12
CA THR A 108 15.76 1.25 -13.00
C THR A 108 14.87 0.18 -12.39
N LEU A 109 14.16 0.54 -11.31
CA LEU A 109 13.28 -0.33 -10.58
C LEU A 109 11.93 0.36 -10.37
N GLU A 110 10.86 -0.40 -10.43
CA GLU A 110 9.53 0.07 -10.05
C GLU A 110 9.23 -0.35 -8.62
N VAL A 111 8.85 0.64 -7.80
CA VAL A 111 8.58 0.45 -6.37
C VAL A 111 7.09 0.69 -6.13
N PRO A 112 6.38 -0.23 -5.47
CA PRO A 112 5.01 0.00 -5.08
C PRO A 112 4.93 1.11 -4.03
N PHE A 113 4.13 2.12 -4.32
CA PHE A 113 3.87 3.27 -3.48
C PHE A 113 2.38 3.33 -3.16
N ALA A 114 2.04 3.12 -1.89
CA ALA A 114 0.69 3.30 -1.38
C ALA A 114 0.53 4.72 -0.85
N TYR A 115 -0.56 5.39 -1.20
CA TYR A 115 -0.85 6.76 -0.79
C TYR A 115 -2.35 6.95 -0.55
N VAL A 116 -2.71 8.02 0.17
CA VAL A 116 -4.09 8.41 0.38
C VAL A 116 -4.34 9.70 -0.36
N GLU A 117 -5.35 9.72 -1.23
CA GLU A 117 -5.74 10.89 -2.00
C GLU A 117 -7.25 11.10 -1.84
N HIS A 118 -7.66 12.29 -1.40
CA HIS A 118 -9.05 12.62 -1.10
C HIS A 118 -9.77 11.61 -0.17
N GLY A 119 -9.02 10.98 0.75
CA GLY A 119 -9.56 10.00 1.70
C GLY A 119 -9.58 8.55 1.19
N GLU A 120 -9.21 8.32 -0.07
CA GLU A 120 -9.15 6.98 -0.68
C GLU A 120 -7.73 6.44 -0.69
N ALA A 121 -7.57 5.16 -0.32
CA ALA A 121 -6.30 4.47 -0.42
C ALA A 121 -6.06 4.04 -1.87
N LYS A 122 -4.95 4.52 -2.45
CA LYS A 122 -4.51 4.23 -3.81
C LYS A 122 -3.10 3.63 -3.80
N SER A 123 -2.74 2.97 -4.88
CA SER A 123 -1.38 2.47 -5.11
C SER A 123 -0.92 2.81 -6.51
N ALA A 124 0.39 3.02 -6.66
CA ALA A 124 1.05 3.28 -7.92
C ALA A 124 2.43 2.64 -7.93
N LEU A 125 2.94 2.33 -9.13
CA LEU A 125 4.33 1.94 -9.33
C LEU A 125 5.15 3.19 -9.65
N VAL A 126 6.15 3.47 -8.83
CA VAL A 126 7.03 4.64 -9.00
C VAL A 126 8.41 4.16 -9.44
N LYS A 127 8.95 4.75 -10.51
CA LYS A 127 10.28 4.39 -11.00
C LYS A 127 11.36 5.09 -10.17
N VAL A 128 12.40 4.34 -9.80
CA VAL A 128 13.61 4.83 -9.13
C VAL A 128 14.84 4.21 -9.76
N VAL A 129 15.91 4.97 -9.90
CA VAL A 129 17.19 4.47 -10.42
C VAL A 129 18.17 4.26 -9.28
N LEU A 130 18.66 3.04 -9.07
CA LEU A 130 19.55 2.72 -7.94
C LEU A 130 20.81 1.99 -8.39
N CYS A 131 21.93 2.28 -7.72
CA CYS A 131 23.12 1.43 -7.83
C CYS A 131 22.89 0.07 -7.14
N GLU A 132 23.71 -0.93 -7.47
CA GLU A 132 23.59 -2.28 -6.91
C GLU A 132 23.56 -2.33 -5.38
N ARG A 133 24.37 -1.49 -4.71
CA ARG A 133 24.39 -1.42 -3.24
C ARG A 133 23.03 -0.94 -2.69
N CYS A 134 22.41 0.04 -3.33
CA CYS A 134 21.12 0.57 -2.89
C CYS A 134 19.96 -0.35 -3.28
N LYS A 135 20.03 -1.06 -4.42
CA LYS A 135 19.09 -2.12 -4.77
C LYS A 135 19.05 -3.21 -3.69
N LYS A 136 20.21 -3.66 -3.20
CA LYS A 136 20.28 -4.65 -2.11
C LYS A 136 19.62 -4.14 -0.82
N LYS A 137 19.76 -2.85 -0.50
CA LYS A 137 19.06 -2.24 0.64
C LYS A 137 17.54 -2.21 0.43
N LEU A 138 17.08 -1.83 -0.75
CA LEU A 138 15.66 -1.81 -1.09
C LEU A 138 15.02 -3.20 -0.95
N MET A 139 15.72 -4.25 -1.39
CA MET A 139 15.21 -5.63 -1.35
C MET A 139 15.46 -6.34 -0.01
N TRP A 140 16.12 -5.70 0.95
CA TRP A 140 16.54 -6.32 2.21
C TRP A 140 15.41 -7.00 2.98
N LYS A 141 14.27 -6.32 3.14
CA LYS A 141 13.14 -6.84 3.91
C LYS A 141 12.55 -8.10 3.27
N LYS A 142 12.28 -8.04 1.97
CA LYS A 142 11.72 -9.15 1.18
C LYS A 142 12.65 -10.36 1.18
N GLU A 143 13.95 -10.13 1.09
CA GLU A 143 14.95 -11.18 1.11
C GLU A 143 15.07 -11.82 2.51
N LYS A 144 15.00 -11.01 3.57
CA LYS A 144 15.00 -11.52 4.95
C LYS A 144 13.76 -12.36 5.25
N GLU A 145 12.57 -11.87 4.90
CA GLU A 145 11.31 -12.61 5.07
C GLU A 145 11.32 -13.94 4.30
N ARG A 146 11.94 -13.97 3.12
CA ARG A 146 12.13 -15.19 2.33
C ARG A 146 13.08 -16.18 3.02
N GLN A 147 14.19 -15.72 3.59
CA GLN A 147 15.14 -16.56 4.30
C GLN A 147 14.56 -17.14 5.59
N ASP A 148 13.86 -16.33 6.37
CA ASP A 148 13.20 -16.76 7.60
C ASP A 148 12.12 -17.85 7.31
N ARG A 149 11.42 -17.76 6.17
CA ARG A 149 10.43 -18.78 5.78
C ARG A 149 11.06 -20.13 5.43
N VAL A 150 12.15 -20.13 4.67
CA VAL A 150 12.84 -21.37 4.26
C VAL A 150 13.42 -22.10 5.47
N GLN A 151 14.03 -21.37 6.41
CA GLN A 151 14.57 -21.96 7.64
C GLN A 151 13.47 -22.55 8.52
N GLY A 152 12.32 -21.88 8.65
CA GLY A 152 11.17 -22.40 9.38
C GLY A 152 10.51 -23.63 8.74
N GLU A 153 10.71 -23.86 7.44
CA GLU A 153 10.23 -25.05 6.72
C GLU A 153 11.18 -26.25 6.90
N GLU A 154 12.49 -26.04 6.96
CA GLU A 154 13.50 -27.09 7.22
C GLU A 154 13.49 -27.60 8.68
N GLU A 155 13.09 -26.77 9.64
CA GLU A 155 12.99 -27.16 11.06
C GLU A 155 11.71 -27.93 11.43
N ARG A 156 10.75 -28.13 10.49
CA ARG A 156 9.57 -28.99 10.75
C ARG A 156 9.98 -30.45 10.51
N PRO A 157 10.06 -31.31 11.55
CA PRO A 157 10.35 -32.72 11.33
C PRO A 157 9.21 -33.30 10.50
N SER A 158 9.54 -33.89 9.36
CA SER A 158 8.62 -34.76 8.64
C SER A 158 8.22 -35.92 9.57
N GLU A 159 7.00 -35.90 10.11
CA GLU A 159 6.38 -37.06 10.77
C GLU A 159 6.02 -38.15 9.74
N SER A 160 7.00 -38.53 8.92
CA SER A 160 6.92 -39.66 8.00
C SER A 160 7.86 -40.76 8.48
N GLY A 161 7.32 -41.67 9.30
CA GLY A 161 7.75 -43.07 9.34
C GLY A 161 8.30 -43.58 10.66
N ARG A 162 7.48 -44.45 11.30
CA ARG A 162 7.79 -45.73 12.01
C ARG A 162 6.84 -45.87 13.22
N ASP A 163 6.28 -47.02 13.58
CA ASP A 163 6.15 -48.36 13.01
C ASP A 163 5.23 -49.13 13.99
N SER A 164 4.46 -50.09 13.47
CA SER A 164 3.95 -51.31 14.11
C SER A 164 3.55 -51.33 15.59
N ASP A 165 2.26 -51.56 15.83
CA ASP A 165 1.71 -52.73 16.54
C ASP A 165 0.41 -52.34 17.25
N ARG A 166 -0.72 -52.79 16.71
CA ARG A 166 -1.85 -53.30 17.51
C ARG A 166 -2.94 -53.89 16.63
N ARG A 167 -2.90 -55.22 16.56
CA ARG A 167 -4.02 -56.17 16.55
C ARG A 167 -5.23 -55.84 15.66
N LEU A 168 -5.37 -56.63 14.60
CA LEU A 168 -6.64 -56.94 13.96
C LEU A 168 -7.63 -57.52 14.98
N PRO A 169 -8.94 -57.24 14.79
CA PRO A 169 -9.83 -58.36 14.51
C PRO A 169 -10.57 -58.18 13.19
N LEU A 170 -10.91 -59.35 12.65
CA LEU A 170 -11.48 -59.63 11.34
C LEU A 170 -12.90 -59.08 11.18
N SER A 171 -13.15 -58.37 10.07
CA SER A 171 -14.30 -58.42 9.11
C SER A 171 -15.77 -58.52 9.58
N PRO A 172 -16.80 -58.39 8.70
CA PRO A 172 -17.02 -57.47 7.58
C PRO A 172 -18.46 -56.87 7.60
N ARG A 173 -18.70 -55.74 6.90
CA ARG A 173 -19.84 -55.52 5.97
C ARG A 173 -20.13 -54.04 5.77
N SER A 174 -19.87 -53.63 4.54
CA SER A 174 -20.44 -52.43 3.93
C SER A 174 -21.91 -52.66 3.55
N GLN A 175 -22.62 -51.54 3.45
CA GLN A 175 -23.89 -51.26 2.77
C GLN A 175 -25.13 -51.05 3.66
N ARG A 176 -25.50 -49.77 3.80
CA ARG A 176 -26.90 -49.34 3.90
C ARG A 176 -27.10 -48.07 3.07
N PRO A 177 -28.00 -48.05 2.08
CA PRO A 177 -28.18 -46.95 1.13
C PRO A 177 -28.98 -45.77 1.72
N ALA A 178 -28.82 -44.61 1.10
CA ALA A 178 -29.57 -43.39 1.37
C ALA A 178 -31.08 -43.61 1.19
N ALA A 179 -31.89 -43.10 2.12
CA ALA A 179 -33.34 -43.13 2.01
C ALA A 179 -33.78 -42.18 0.89
N LEU A 180 -34.32 -42.76 -0.18
CA LEU A 180 -35.05 -42.07 -1.25
C LEU A 180 -36.55 -42.23 -0.97
N ASP A 181 -37.31 -41.16 -1.19
CA ASP A 181 -38.78 -41.20 -1.22
C ASP A 181 -39.26 -41.84 -2.54
N GLU A 182 -40.53 -42.26 -2.60
CA GLU A 182 -41.14 -43.04 -3.70
C GLU A 182 -41.19 -42.32 -5.06
N GLN A 183 -40.66 -41.09 -5.16
CA GLN A 183 -40.56 -40.32 -6.41
C GLN A 183 -39.11 -39.84 -6.71
N GLY A 184 -38.10 -40.34 -5.99
CA GLY A 184 -36.70 -40.19 -6.37
C GLY A 184 -36.10 -38.78 -6.28
N ARG A 185 -36.49 -37.96 -5.29
CA ARG A 185 -35.84 -36.64 -5.03
C ARG A 185 -35.28 -36.51 -3.61
N PRO A 186 -34.13 -35.83 -3.42
CA PRO A 186 -33.53 -35.64 -2.09
C PRO A 186 -34.30 -34.60 -1.25
N THR A 187 -34.57 -34.94 0.02
CA THR A 187 -35.32 -34.10 0.98
C THR A 187 -34.48 -32.93 1.50
N LYS A 188 -34.95 -31.70 1.25
CA LYS A 188 -34.37 -30.45 1.79
C LYS A 188 -34.94 -30.17 3.19
N THR A 189 -34.12 -30.26 4.23
CA THR A 189 -34.49 -29.78 5.57
C THR A 189 -34.22 -28.28 5.69
N ARG A 190 -35.31 -27.49 5.69
CA ARG A 190 -35.32 -26.07 6.08
C ARG A 190 -35.23 -25.98 7.61
N ARG A 191 -34.39 -25.10 8.15
CA ARG A 191 -34.57 -24.58 9.52
C ARG A 191 -34.65 -23.06 9.49
N SER A 192 -35.86 -22.58 9.81
CA SER A 192 -36.25 -21.19 9.97
C SER A 192 -36.00 -20.67 11.38
N ARG A 193 -35.73 -19.35 11.41
CA ARG A 193 -35.78 -18.36 12.50
C ARG A 193 -36.77 -18.69 13.64
N SER A 194 -36.44 -18.40 14.91
CA SER A 194 -36.69 -17.11 15.62
C SER A 194 -36.72 -17.24 17.15
N ALA A 195 -36.46 -16.10 17.82
CA ALA A 195 -36.95 -15.66 19.14
C ALA A 195 -36.05 -15.77 20.38
N SER A 196 -35.70 -14.59 20.92
CA SER A 196 -35.20 -14.30 22.28
C SER A 196 -36.26 -14.55 23.36
N PRO A 197 -35.88 -14.60 24.66
CA PRO A 197 -36.19 -13.44 25.53
C PRO A 197 -35.16 -13.12 26.65
N HIS A 198 -35.38 -11.92 27.22
CA HIS A 198 -34.80 -11.17 28.36
C HIS A 198 -34.53 -11.98 29.67
N ARG A 199 -33.88 -11.53 30.77
CA ARG A 199 -33.52 -10.23 31.38
C ARG A 199 -32.67 -10.49 32.65
N ALA A 200 -31.80 -9.56 33.06
CA ALA A 200 -31.35 -9.18 34.44
C ALA A 200 -29.87 -8.72 34.37
N GLY A 201 -29.39 -7.58 34.85
CA GLY A 201 -29.89 -6.62 35.83
C GLY A 201 -28.87 -6.50 36.97
N ARG A 202 -27.93 -5.54 36.92
CA ARG A 202 -27.27 -4.97 38.11
C ARG A 202 -26.52 -3.66 37.83
N ARG A 203 -26.97 -2.63 38.56
CA ARG A 203 -26.34 -1.34 38.96
C ARG A 203 -25.00 -1.61 39.68
N ARG A 204 -24.01 -0.73 39.91
CA ARG A 204 -23.77 0.74 39.87
C ARG A 204 -22.33 0.96 40.39
N SER A 205 -21.57 1.94 39.87
CA SER A 205 -20.81 2.97 40.64
C SER A 205 -19.79 3.74 39.79
N GLU A 206 -20.04 5.05 39.62
CA GLU A 206 -19.05 6.14 39.43
C GLU A 206 -18.16 6.26 40.70
N SER A 207 -16.96 6.86 40.75
CA SER A 207 -16.40 8.12 40.21
C SER A 207 -14.83 8.09 40.35
N PRO A 208 -14.06 9.21 40.30
CA PRO A 208 -13.68 10.12 39.20
C PRO A 208 -12.13 10.20 38.98
N PRO A 209 -11.59 11.01 38.03
CA PRO A 209 -10.14 11.15 37.84
C PRO A 209 -9.51 12.19 38.77
N ARG A 210 -8.24 12.00 39.13
CA ARG A 210 -7.38 13.01 39.76
C ARG A 210 -6.26 13.43 38.81
N ARG A 211 -6.10 14.75 38.72
CA ARG A 211 -5.07 15.51 38.02
C ARG A 211 -3.94 15.83 39.01
N SER A 212 -2.71 15.79 38.56
CA SER A 212 -1.58 16.64 39.00
C SER A 212 -0.57 16.64 37.86
#